data_AF-A0AAP4D318-F1
#
_entry.id   AF-A0AAP4D318-F1
#
_cell.length_a   1.000
_cell.length_b   1.000
_cell.length_c   1.000
_cell.angle_alpha   90.00
_cell.angle_beta   90.00
_cell.angle_gamma   90.00
#
_symmetry.space_group_name_H-M   'P 1'
#
loop_
_entity.id
_entity.type
_entity.pdbx_description
1 polymer ?
#
loop_
_entity_poly.entity_id
_entity_poly.type
_entity_poly.pdbx_seq_one_letter_code
_entity_poly.pdbx_strand_id
1 'polypeptide(L)'
;TACLMLRGLKSRYAEHHGMHITGEAVRAAVTLSRRYLTGRQLPDKAVDLLDTAAARVRMSLDTLPEQLTRLQAQLTALAMEQQELLEDISLGNTVDASRLPQIEQLTQDLNQQKVALQSQYEIEKQLTDSLKACREDISRQKEISGFQQELSQIQNNSPLLGLDVDVRTVATVIADWT
;
A
#
# COMPACT_ATOMS: atom_id res chain seq x y z
N THR A 1 17.01 5.63 -25.98
CA THR A 1 15.87 6.35 -25.36
C THR A 1 15.90 6.14 -23.86
N ALA A 2 15.33 7.03 -23.04
CA ALA A 2 15.32 6.89 -21.57
C ALA A 2 14.77 5.51 -21.11
N CYS A 3 13.76 4.98 -21.79
CA CYS A 3 13.23 3.65 -21.50
C CYS A 3 14.25 2.51 -21.69
N LEU A 4 15.17 2.61 -22.66
CA LEU A 4 16.23 1.62 -22.85
C LEU A 4 17.29 1.72 -21.73
N MET A 5 17.62 2.94 -21.31
CA MET A 5 18.55 3.17 -20.19
C MET A 5 17.98 2.57 -18.90
N LEU A 6 16.73 2.88 -18.55
CA LEU A 6 16.09 2.31 -17.36
C LEU A 6 15.95 0.78 -17.42
N ARG A 7 15.69 0.20 -18.61
CA ARG A 7 15.68 -1.27 -18.76
C ARG A 7 17.05 -1.89 -18.47
N GLY A 8 18.14 -1.23 -18.85
CA GLY A 8 19.50 -1.66 -18.52
C GLY A 8 19.83 -1.56 -17.02
N LEU A 9 19.21 -0.61 -16.32
CA LEU A 9 19.40 -0.43 -14.88
C LEU A 9 18.43 -1.27 -14.03
N LYS A 10 17.29 -1.69 -14.59
CA LYS A 10 16.20 -2.40 -13.91
C LYS A 10 16.70 -3.56 -13.04
N SER A 11 17.59 -4.40 -13.56
CA SER A 11 18.07 -5.58 -12.83
C SER A 11 18.84 -5.20 -11.57
N ARG A 12 19.68 -4.16 -11.62
CA ARG A 12 20.44 -3.66 -10.47
C ARG A 12 19.53 -3.06 -9.39
N TYR A 13 18.51 -2.29 -9.78
CA TYR A 13 17.53 -1.75 -8.84
C TYR A 13 16.68 -2.84 -8.20
N ALA A 14 16.22 -3.79 -9.01
CA ALA A 14 15.48 -4.97 -8.54
C ALA A 14 16.29 -5.76 -7.51
N GLU A 15 17.58 -5.99 -7.79
CA GLU A 15 18.50 -6.66 -6.86
C GLU A 15 18.73 -5.86 -5.57
N HIS A 16 19.00 -4.55 -5.69
CA HIS A 16 19.24 -3.68 -4.53
C HIS A 16 18.06 -3.65 -3.55
N HIS A 17 16.83 -3.57 -4.07
CA HIS A 17 15.60 -3.55 -3.26
C HIS A 17 15.04 -4.95 -2.95
N GLY A 18 15.67 -6.02 -3.46
CA GLY A 18 15.23 -7.39 -3.26
C GLY A 18 13.83 -7.69 -3.82
N MET A 19 13.47 -7.09 -4.96
CA MET A 19 12.12 -7.16 -5.50
C MET A 19 12.09 -7.17 -7.03
N HIS A 20 10.95 -7.52 -7.62
CA HIS A 20 10.78 -7.43 -9.06
C HIS A 20 10.22 -6.07 -9.48
N ILE A 21 10.78 -5.50 -10.55
CA ILE A 21 10.25 -4.30 -11.21
C ILE A 21 9.65 -4.71 -12.55
N THR A 22 8.36 -4.48 -12.77
CA THR A 22 7.72 -4.88 -14.04
C THR A 22 8.23 -4.06 -15.23
N GLY A 23 8.14 -4.62 -16.44
CA GLY A 23 8.47 -3.88 -17.67
C GLY A 23 7.55 -2.67 -17.89
N GLU A 24 6.29 -2.80 -17.49
CA GLU A 24 5.30 -1.72 -17.55
C GLU A 24 5.60 -0.60 -16.54
N ALA A 25 6.08 -0.91 -15.34
CA ALA A 25 6.53 0.10 -14.38
C ALA A 25 7.63 1.00 -14.96
N VAL A 26 8.59 0.43 -15.68
CA VAL A 26 9.64 1.21 -16.36
C VAL A 26 9.05 2.16 -17.41
N ARG A 27 8.08 1.69 -18.21
CA ARG A 27 7.40 2.52 -19.20
C ARG A 27 6.57 3.63 -18.54
N ALA A 28 5.85 3.28 -17.48
CA ALA A 28 5.07 4.21 -16.69
C ALA A 28 5.97 5.29 -16.07
N ALA A 29 7.10 4.91 -15.50
CA ALA A 29 8.04 5.85 -14.87
C ALA A 29 8.53 6.90 -15.87
N VAL A 30 8.92 6.49 -17.09
CA VAL A 30 9.34 7.43 -18.15
C VAL A 30 8.17 8.31 -18.61
N THR A 31 6.98 7.73 -18.79
CA THR A 31 5.83 8.44 -19.35
C THR A 31 5.26 9.46 -18.37
N LEU A 32 5.03 9.05 -17.12
CA LEU A 32 4.43 9.88 -16.09
C LEU A 32 5.40 10.95 -15.60
N SER A 33 6.69 10.63 -15.37
CA SER A 33 7.68 11.64 -15.00
C SER A 33 7.87 12.70 -16.09
N ARG A 34 7.80 12.32 -17.37
CA ARG A 34 7.83 13.28 -18.48
C ARG A 34 6.64 14.24 -18.44
N ARG A 35 5.44 13.72 -18.15
CA ARG A 35 4.19 14.49 -18.18
C ARG A 35 4.05 15.41 -16.97
N TYR A 36 4.38 14.93 -15.78
CA TYR A 36 4.03 15.58 -14.53
C TYR A 36 5.22 16.24 -13.81
N LEU A 37 6.46 15.78 -14.01
CA LEU A 37 7.66 16.37 -13.40
C LEU A 37 8.38 17.27 -14.42
N THR A 38 7.82 18.46 -14.67
CA THR A 38 8.28 19.38 -15.74
C THR A 38 9.61 20.07 -15.45
N GLY A 39 9.97 20.25 -14.17
CA GLY A 39 11.22 20.92 -13.76
C GLY A 39 12.49 20.04 -13.80
N ARG A 40 12.39 18.78 -14.25
CA ARG A 40 13.50 17.82 -14.26
C ARG A 40 13.61 17.14 -15.63
N GLN A 41 14.81 16.70 -16.00
CA GLN A 41 15.08 16.07 -17.30
C GLN A 41 15.10 14.54 -17.21
N LEU A 42 14.78 13.88 -18.34
CA LEU A 42 15.02 12.45 -18.50
C LEU A 42 16.51 12.19 -18.80
N PRO A 43 17.07 11.06 -18.36
CA PRO A 43 16.41 9.93 -17.67
C PRO A 43 16.25 10.10 -16.16
N ASP A 44 16.96 11.05 -15.53
CA ASP A 44 17.14 11.13 -14.07
C ASP A 44 15.82 11.14 -13.30
N LYS A 45 14.84 11.94 -13.71
CA LYS A 45 13.53 11.97 -13.03
C LYS A 45 12.76 10.66 -13.07
N ALA A 46 12.98 9.83 -14.08
CA ALA A 46 12.35 8.52 -14.18
C ALA A 46 13.09 7.49 -13.33
N VAL A 47 14.40 7.67 -13.16
CA VAL A 47 15.21 6.87 -12.24
C VAL A 47 14.78 7.12 -10.80
N ASP A 48 14.74 8.38 -10.37
CA ASP A 48 14.31 8.76 -9.01
C ASP A 48 12.91 8.26 -8.69
N LEU A 49 11.99 8.38 -9.65
CA LEU A 49 10.63 7.89 -9.51
C LEU A 49 10.58 6.37 -9.32
N LEU A 50 11.34 5.63 -10.12
CA LEU A 50 11.38 4.17 -10.04
C LEU A 50 12.03 3.70 -8.74
N ASP A 51 13.09 4.38 -8.30
CA ASP A 51 13.79 4.08 -7.05
C ASP A 51 12.90 4.36 -5.83
N THR A 52 12.18 5.49 -5.83
CA THR A 52 11.20 5.81 -4.79
C THR A 52 10.06 4.81 -4.76
N ALA A 53 9.57 4.38 -5.93
CA ALA A 53 8.53 3.35 -6.02
C ALA A 53 9.02 2.00 -5.46
N ALA A 54 10.26 1.62 -5.75
CA ALA A 54 10.86 0.40 -5.21
C ALA A 54 11.04 0.48 -3.69
N ALA A 55 11.61 1.57 -3.18
CA ALA A 55 11.76 1.81 -1.76
C ALA A 55 10.41 1.77 -1.02
N ARG A 56 9.36 2.37 -1.60
CA ARG A 56 8.02 2.36 -1.03
C ARG A 56 7.45 0.95 -0.92
N VAL A 57 7.57 0.14 -1.97
CA VAL A 57 7.09 -1.25 -1.92
C VAL A 57 7.88 -2.04 -0.89
N ARG A 58 9.21 -1.88 -0.84
CA ARG A 58 10.05 -2.53 0.15
C ARG A 58 9.61 -2.19 1.58
N MET A 59 9.39 -0.91 1.87
CA MET A 59 8.87 -0.47 3.17
C MET A 59 7.49 -1.06 3.46
N SER A 60 6.60 -1.09 2.46
CA SER A 60 5.23 -1.61 2.64
C SER A 60 5.19 -3.09 3.06
N LEU A 61 6.22 -3.87 2.71
CA LEU A 61 6.33 -5.27 3.12
C LEU A 61 6.58 -5.45 4.62
N ASP A 62 7.19 -4.45 5.26
CA ASP A 62 7.58 -4.50 6.67
C ASP A 62 6.64 -3.68 7.58
N THR A 63 5.64 -3.00 7.01
CA THR A 63 4.71 -2.11 7.72
C THR A 63 3.25 -2.52 7.57
N LEU A 64 2.40 -2.10 8.51
CA LEU A 64 0.96 -2.24 8.34
C LEU A 64 0.45 -1.38 7.18
N PRO A 65 -0.51 -1.88 6.38
CA PRO A 65 -1.17 -1.09 5.33
C PRO A 65 -1.72 0.23 5.87
N GLU A 66 -1.52 1.32 5.13
CA GLU A 66 -1.95 2.67 5.53
C GLU A 66 -3.45 2.71 5.88
N GLN A 67 -4.27 1.98 5.13
CA GLN A 67 -5.71 1.88 5.36
C GLN A 67 -6.05 1.30 6.74
N LEU A 68 -5.33 0.26 7.20
CA LEU A 68 -5.49 -0.31 8.54
C LEU A 68 -5.00 0.66 9.61
N THR A 69 -3.87 1.33 9.39
CA THR A 69 -3.34 2.35 10.31
C THR A 69 -4.32 3.52 10.46
N ARG A 70 -4.95 3.96 9.36
CA ARG A 70 -5.96 5.02 9.37
C ARG A 70 -7.22 4.62 10.14
N LEU A 71 -7.73 3.41 9.93
CA LEU A 71 -8.88 2.90 10.70
C LEU A 71 -8.55 2.82 12.19
N GLN A 72 -7.34 2.35 12.54
CA GLN A 72 -6.90 2.30 13.93
C GLN A 72 -6.82 3.69 14.56
N ALA A 73 -6.29 4.69 13.85
CA ALA A 73 -6.21 6.07 14.33
C ALA A 73 -7.61 6.67 14.56
N GLN A 74 -8.57 6.40 13.66
CA GLN A 74 -9.96 6.86 13.82
C GLN A 74 -10.64 6.22 15.03
N LEU A 75 -10.47 4.91 15.23
CA LEU A 75 -10.98 4.21 16.40
C LEU A 75 -10.38 4.75 17.70
N THR A 76 -9.08 5.03 17.73
CA THR A 76 -8.42 5.65 18.87
C THR A 76 -8.97 7.05 19.16
N ALA A 77 -9.19 7.87 18.13
CA ALA A 77 -9.79 9.20 18.30
C ALA A 77 -11.21 9.13 18.89
N LEU A 78 -12.05 8.21 18.39
CA LEU A 78 -13.40 7.99 18.92
C LEU A 78 -13.39 7.50 20.38
N ALA A 79 -12.44 6.64 20.74
CA ALA A 79 -12.29 6.17 22.13
C ALA A 79 -11.87 7.30 23.08
N MET A 80 -10.97 8.18 22.64
CA MET A 80 -10.58 9.37 23.42
C MET A 80 -11.78 10.32 23.59
N GLU A 81 -12.52 10.58 22.52
CA GLU A 81 -13.73 11.42 22.56
C GLU A 81 -14.78 10.81 23.51
N GLN A 82 -15.02 9.49 23.43
CA GLN A 82 -15.94 8.82 24.33
C GLN A 82 -15.53 8.99 25.80
N GLN A 83 -14.24 8.84 26.10
CA GLN A 83 -13.73 8.98 27.47
C GLN A 83 -13.92 10.41 27.99
N GLU A 84 -13.58 11.42 27.18
CA GLU A 84 -13.75 12.84 27.53
C GLU A 84 -15.23 13.17 27.85
N LEU A 85 -16.16 12.69 27.02
CA LEU A 85 -17.60 12.90 27.26
C LEU A 85 -18.09 12.22 28.54
N LEU A 86 -17.59 11.03 28.86
CA LEU A 86 -17.94 10.33 30.10
C LEU A 86 -17.38 11.04 31.34
N GLU A 87 -16.16 11.57 31.26
CA GLU A 87 -15.56 12.39 32.30
C GLU A 87 -16.37 13.67 32.53
N ASP A 88 -16.76 14.38 31.47
CA ASP A 88 -17.62 15.56 31.56
C ASP A 88 -18.97 15.27 32.22
N ILE A 89 -19.64 14.18 31.83
CA ILE A 89 -20.88 13.73 32.46
C ILE A 89 -20.66 13.46 33.96
N SER A 90 -19.53 12.84 34.33
CA SER A 90 -19.22 12.52 35.73
C SER A 90 -18.98 13.77 36.59
N LEU A 91 -18.49 14.86 35.98
CA LEU A 91 -18.28 16.16 36.62
C LEU A 91 -19.56 17.01 36.66
N GLY A 92 -20.65 16.55 36.05
CA GLY A 92 -21.94 17.25 35.99
C GLY A 92 -22.04 18.28 34.87
N ASN A 93 -21.15 18.24 33.87
CA ASN A 93 -21.21 19.11 32.70
C ASN A 93 -22.38 18.69 31.78
N THR A 94 -22.99 19.65 31.09
CA THR A 94 -24.02 19.37 30.10
C THR A 94 -23.38 18.91 28.79
N VAL A 95 -23.65 17.65 28.40
CA VAL A 95 -23.14 17.04 27.17
C VAL A 95 -24.30 16.67 26.25
N ASP A 96 -24.09 16.71 24.94
CA ASP A 96 -25.07 16.24 23.96
C ASP A 96 -25.33 14.73 24.12
N ALA A 97 -26.52 14.37 24.59
CA ALA A 97 -26.93 12.99 24.81
C ALA A 97 -26.96 12.13 23.53
N SER A 98 -27.00 12.76 22.35
CA SER A 98 -26.99 12.04 21.07
C SER A 98 -25.59 11.60 20.63
N ARG A 99 -24.53 12.18 21.20
CA ARG A 99 -23.16 11.96 20.72
C ARG A 99 -22.60 10.59 21.09
N LEU A 100 -22.84 10.10 22.30
CA LEU A 100 -22.39 8.76 22.72
C LEU A 100 -22.95 7.64 21.83
N PRO A 101 -24.26 7.59 21.53
CA PRO A 101 -24.81 6.63 20.56
C PRO A 101 -24.20 6.73 19.16
N GLN A 102 -23.90 7.95 18.67
CA GLN A 102 -23.24 8.13 17.37
C GLN A 102 -21.82 7.57 17.38
N ILE A 103 -21.04 7.83 18.43
CA ILE A 103 -19.68 7.30 18.58
C ILE A 103 -19.72 5.77 18.61
N GLU A 104 -20.68 5.18 19.31
CA GLU A 104 -20.86 3.73 19.36
C GLU A 104 -21.15 3.15 17.97
N GLN A 105 -22.09 3.74 17.22
CA GLN A 105 -22.39 3.32 15.84
C GLN A 105 -21.16 3.42 14.93
N LEU A 106 -20.48 4.57 14.93
CA LEU A 106 -19.26 4.76 14.12
C LEU A 106 -18.15 3.77 14.51
N THR A 107 -18.00 3.50 15.80
CA THR A 107 -17.01 2.52 16.29
C THR A 107 -17.35 1.11 15.80
N GLN A 108 -18.62 0.72 15.79
CA GLN A 108 -19.04 -0.57 15.26
C GLN A 108 -18.76 -0.67 13.75
N ASP A 109 -19.13 0.34 12.98
CA ASP A 109 -18.90 0.38 11.52
C ASP A 109 -17.41 0.32 11.17
N LEU A 110 -16.58 1.11 11.85
CA LEU A 110 -15.14 1.13 11.62
C LEU A 110 -14.46 -0.18 12.05
N ASN A 111 -14.94 -0.83 13.12
CA ASN A 111 -14.44 -2.14 13.51
C ASN A 111 -14.80 -3.22 12.50
N GLN A 112 -16.01 -3.20 11.93
CA GLN A 112 -16.39 -4.13 10.86
C GLN A 112 -15.50 -3.95 9.63
N GLN A 113 -15.24 -2.71 9.21
CA GLN A 113 -14.31 -2.40 8.12
C GLN A 113 -12.91 -2.88 8.43
N LYS A 114 -12.41 -2.64 9.65
CA LYS A 114 -11.08 -3.06 10.09
C LYS A 114 -10.94 -4.58 10.05
N VAL A 115 -11.93 -5.34 10.53
CA VAL A 115 -11.91 -6.81 10.52
C VAL A 115 -11.86 -7.34 9.09
N ALA A 116 -12.70 -6.81 8.19
CA ALA A 116 -12.69 -7.21 6.78
C ALA A 116 -11.34 -6.94 6.13
N LEU A 117 -10.78 -5.73 6.35
CA LEU A 117 -9.52 -5.31 5.78
C LEU A 117 -8.32 -6.10 6.35
N GLN A 118 -8.37 -6.42 7.65
CA GLN A 118 -7.35 -7.22 8.30
C GLN A 118 -7.35 -8.66 7.77
N SER A 119 -8.54 -9.25 7.57
CA SER A 119 -8.65 -10.57 6.95
C SER A 119 -8.08 -10.59 5.54
N GLN A 120 -8.39 -9.58 4.72
CA GLN A 120 -7.80 -9.43 3.39
C GLN A 120 -6.27 -9.34 3.47
N TYR A 121 -5.74 -8.49 4.36
CA TYR A 121 -4.30 -8.31 4.53
C TYR A 121 -3.58 -9.60 4.94
N GLU A 122 -4.16 -10.37 5.86
CA GLU A 122 -3.58 -11.65 6.31
C GLU A 122 -3.49 -12.66 5.16
N ILE A 123 -4.52 -12.75 4.32
CA ILE A 123 -4.52 -13.61 3.12
C ILE A 123 -3.48 -13.11 2.11
N GLU A 124 -3.46 -11.81 1.80
CA GLU A 124 -2.48 -11.22 0.88
C GLU A 124 -1.04 -11.46 1.35
N LYS A 125 -0.79 -11.35 2.65
CA LYS A 125 0.53 -11.61 3.24
C LYS A 125 0.94 -13.07 3.06
N GLN A 126 0.06 -14.02 3.36
CA GLN A 126 0.34 -15.45 3.19
C GLN A 126 0.65 -15.82 1.73
N LEU A 127 -0.13 -15.28 0.78
CA LEU A 127 0.08 -15.49 -0.65
C LEU A 127 1.38 -14.84 -1.13
N THR A 128 1.70 -13.65 -0.63
CA THR A 128 2.94 -12.94 -0.96
C THR A 128 4.17 -13.68 -0.45
N ASP A 129 4.12 -14.22 0.77
CA ASP A 129 5.21 -15.02 1.33
C ASP A 129 5.39 -16.34 0.58
N SER A 130 4.28 -16.98 0.18
CA SER A 130 4.30 -18.17 -0.68
C SER A 130 4.91 -17.87 -2.06
N LEU A 131 4.57 -16.73 -2.66
CA LEU A 131 5.14 -16.27 -3.93
C LEU A 131 6.64 -16.01 -3.82
N LYS A 132 7.11 -15.39 -2.73
CA LYS A 132 8.54 -15.19 -2.49
C LYS A 132 9.26 -16.54 -2.42
N ALA A 133 8.75 -17.49 -1.64
CA ALA A 133 9.34 -18.83 -1.53
C ALA A 133 9.36 -19.58 -2.88
N CYS A 134 8.30 -19.49 -3.69
CA CYS A 134 8.27 -20.10 -5.03
C CYS A 134 9.26 -19.44 -6.01
N ARG A 135 9.58 -18.16 -5.84
CA ARG A 135 10.57 -17.46 -6.69
C ARG A 135 12.00 -17.88 -6.38
N GLU A 136 12.27 -18.34 -5.16
CA GLU A 136 13.57 -18.85 -4.73
C GLU A 136 13.79 -20.31 -5.15
N ASP A 137 12.70 -21.08 -5.34
CA ASP A 137 12.75 -22.50 -5.73
C ASP A 137 12.24 -22.73 -7.16
N ILE A 138 13.17 -23.00 -8.09
CA ILE A 138 12.88 -23.25 -9.51
C ILE A 138 11.91 -24.43 -9.69
N SER A 139 11.92 -25.44 -8.81
CA SER A 139 11.01 -26.59 -8.92
C SER A 139 9.55 -26.21 -8.74
N ARG A 140 9.29 -25.14 -7.98
CA ARG A 140 7.96 -24.61 -7.65
C ARG A 140 7.50 -23.50 -8.60
N GLN A 141 8.24 -23.22 -9.67
CA GLN A 141 7.93 -22.15 -10.61
C GLN A 141 6.54 -22.28 -11.25
N LYS A 142 6.02 -23.52 -11.39
CA LYS A 142 4.67 -23.79 -11.91
C LYS A 142 3.54 -23.31 -10.98
N GLU A 143 3.82 -23.15 -9.68
CA GLU A 143 2.84 -22.69 -8.68
C GLU A 143 2.67 -21.16 -8.70
N ILE A 144 3.68 -20.43 -9.21
CA ILE A 144 3.71 -18.94 -9.20
C ILE A 144 2.47 -18.36 -9.88
N SER A 145 2.08 -18.89 -11.04
CA SER A 145 0.91 -18.38 -11.78
C SER A 145 -0.38 -18.59 -11.00
N GLY A 146 -0.51 -19.70 -10.26
CA GLY A 146 -1.66 -19.98 -9.41
C GLY A 146 -1.77 -18.97 -8.27
N PHE A 147 -0.70 -18.78 -7.49
CA PHE A 147 -0.70 -17.82 -6.40
C PHE A 147 -0.86 -16.36 -6.89
N GLN A 148 -0.33 -16.02 -8.07
CA GLN A 148 -0.57 -14.70 -8.67
C GLN A 148 -2.04 -14.49 -9.03
N GLN A 149 -2.71 -15.50 -9.56
CA GLN A 149 -4.14 -15.43 -9.87
C GLN A 149 -4.96 -15.30 -8.60
N GLU A 150 -4.70 -16.12 -7.58
CA GLU A 150 -5.38 -16.06 -6.29
C GLU A 150 -5.18 -14.70 -5.62
N LEU A 151 -3.94 -14.19 -5.59
CA LEU A 151 -3.64 -12.86 -5.05
C LEU A 151 -4.42 -11.77 -5.81
N SER A 152 -4.47 -11.83 -7.14
CA SER A 152 -5.21 -10.85 -7.94
C SER A 152 -6.72 -10.87 -7.67
N GLN A 153 -7.30 -12.04 -7.38
CA GLN A 153 -8.71 -12.20 -7.05
C GLN A 153 -9.03 -11.60 -5.68
N ILE A 154 -8.19 -11.87 -4.68
CA ILE A 154 -8.35 -11.30 -3.33
C ILE A 154 -8.19 -9.78 -3.35
N GLN A 155 -7.20 -9.28 -4.09
CA GLN A 155 -6.91 -7.85 -4.14
C GLN A 155 -8.02 -7.05 -4.81
N ASN A 156 -8.71 -7.59 -5.83
CA ASN A 156 -9.84 -6.95 -6.51
C ASN A 156 -9.69 -5.42 -6.73
N ASN A 157 -8.59 -5.00 -7.36
CA ASN A 157 -8.21 -3.60 -7.59
C ASN A 157 -7.92 -2.74 -6.33
N SER A 158 -7.80 -3.33 -5.16
CA SER A 158 -7.45 -2.68 -3.88
C SER A 158 -6.39 -3.48 -3.10
N PRO A 159 -5.16 -3.61 -3.65
CA PRO A 159 -4.06 -4.31 -2.98
C PRO A 159 -3.67 -3.57 -1.70
N LEU A 160 -3.51 -4.33 -0.61
CA LEU A 160 -2.97 -3.85 0.65
C LEU A 160 -1.47 -4.11 0.74
N LEU A 161 -0.99 -5.12 0.02
CA LEU A 161 0.41 -5.51 -0.04
C LEU A 161 0.85 -5.66 -1.50
N GLY A 162 1.96 -5.00 -1.85
CA GLY A 162 2.61 -5.16 -3.15
C GLY A 162 3.90 -5.95 -3.02
N LEU A 163 4.12 -6.95 -3.87
CA LEU A 163 5.41 -7.64 -3.96
C LEU A 163 6.36 -6.98 -4.97
N ASP A 164 5.79 -6.36 -6.00
CA ASP A 164 6.50 -5.90 -7.19
C ASP A 164 6.25 -4.40 -7.44
N VAL A 165 7.19 -3.74 -8.11
CA VAL A 165 6.95 -2.40 -8.65
C VAL A 165 6.16 -2.53 -9.95
N ASP A 166 4.92 -2.10 -9.91
CA ASP A 166 4.01 -2.07 -11.06
C ASP A 166 3.66 -0.64 -11.49
N VAL A 167 2.77 -0.52 -12.46
CA VAL A 167 2.30 0.77 -12.97
C VAL A 167 1.60 1.57 -11.87
N ARG A 168 0.86 0.91 -10.98
CA ARG A 168 0.10 1.55 -9.90
C ARG A 168 1.05 2.16 -8.88
N THR A 169 2.05 1.43 -8.41
CA THR A 169 3.05 1.93 -7.47
C THR A 169 3.72 3.20 -8.02
N VAL A 170 4.12 3.18 -9.29
CA VAL A 170 4.73 4.35 -9.94
C VAL A 170 3.75 5.52 -10.05
N ALA A 171 2.48 5.25 -10.37
CA ALA A 171 1.45 6.28 -10.45
C ALA A 171 1.17 6.92 -9.09
N THR A 172 1.12 6.12 -8.01
CA THR A 172 0.92 6.64 -6.65
C THR A 172 2.06 7.56 -6.22
N VAL A 173 3.31 7.20 -6.52
CA VAL A 173 4.45 8.10 -6.20
C VAL A 173 4.35 9.41 -6.96
N ILE A 174 3.95 9.38 -8.25
CA ILE A 174 3.71 10.60 -9.02
C ILE A 174 2.60 11.45 -8.41
N ALA A 175 1.48 10.83 -8.03
CA ALA A 175 0.35 11.53 -7.42
C ALA A 175 0.74 12.24 -6.11
N ASP A 176 1.69 11.68 -5.35
CA ASP A 176 2.19 12.33 -4.13
C ASP A 176 3.19 13.47 -4.42
N TRP A 177 3.80 13.49 -5.61
CA TRP A 177 4.80 14.48 -6.01
C TRP A 177 4.21 15.69 -6.75
N THR A 178 2.97 15.61 -7.23
CA THR A 178 2.33 16.62 -8.09
C THR A 178 0.94 16.97 -7.63
#